data_AF-X1NZ39-F1
#
_entry.id   AF-X1NZ39-F1
#
_cell.length_a   1.000
_cell.length_b   1.000
_cell.length_c   1.000
_cell.angle_alpha   90.00
_cell.angle_beta   90.00
_cell.angle_gamma   90.00
#
_symmetry.space_group_name_H-M   'P 1'
#
loop_
_entity.id
_entity.type
_entity.pdbx_description
1 polymer ?
#
loop_
_entity_poly.entity_id
_entity_poly.type
_entity_poly.pdbx_seq_one_letter_code
_entity_poly.pdbx_strand_id
1 'polypeptide(L)'
;ISFENKKRRQSYCKFFGDGATGEGVLYESMNFASLKMLPMVFACENNFYTTHLKLNEIRADNRISELGKPFGIESFCVDGNDVLKVYETARKAVEICRKYEGPVFIEFQTYRLRGHVGPYDNFEGKHTDIRPKQERESWLKKDPINMFEKSLIQDEIFTHDELSSIKKEVENEVKEANQFAITSPKPDKSELFNYVFKNQETNL
;
A
#
# COMPACT_ATOMS: atom_id res chain seq x y z
N ILE A 1 8.34 -22.80 -9.45
CA ILE A 1 7.06 -22.16 -9.83
C ILE A 1 7.14 -21.90 -11.33
N SER A 2 6.43 -22.67 -12.17
CA SER A 2 6.45 -22.47 -13.62
C SER A 2 5.62 -21.23 -13.96
N PHE A 3 6.29 -20.09 -14.19
CA PHE A 3 5.66 -18.86 -14.66
C PHE A 3 5.14 -18.98 -16.12
N GLU A 4 5.36 -20.11 -16.78
CA GLU A 4 4.96 -20.41 -18.17
C GLU A 4 3.46 -20.66 -18.38
N ASN A 5 2.62 -20.58 -17.34
CA ASN A 5 1.18 -20.76 -17.48
C ASN A 5 0.49 -19.49 -18.03
N LYS A 6 0.91 -19.08 -19.25
CA LYS A 6 0.34 -17.97 -20.06
C LYS A 6 -1.18 -18.09 -20.32
N LYS A 7 -1.79 -19.21 -19.93
CA LYS A 7 -3.24 -19.46 -20.00
C LYS A 7 -4.04 -18.75 -18.91
N ARG A 8 -3.41 -18.25 -17.84
CA ARG A 8 -4.10 -17.53 -16.76
C ARG A 8 -3.78 -16.04 -16.87
N ARG A 9 -4.79 -15.20 -17.14
CA ARG A 9 -4.70 -13.73 -17.20
C ARG A 9 -4.50 -13.11 -15.80
N GLN A 10 -3.52 -13.61 -15.06
CA GLN A 10 -3.22 -13.20 -13.69
C GLN A 10 -2.11 -12.16 -13.69
N SER A 11 -2.26 -11.17 -12.82
CA SER A 11 -1.25 -10.16 -12.50
C SER A 11 -1.04 -10.16 -10.99
N TYR A 12 0.17 -9.89 -10.55
CA TYR A 12 0.53 -9.80 -9.14
C TYR A 12 0.87 -8.36 -8.80
N CYS A 13 0.37 -7.85 -7.69
CA CYS A 13 0.73 -6.53 -7.18
C CYS A 13 1.49 -6.69 -5.87
N LYS A 14 2.58 -5.93 -5.70
CA LYS A 14 3.36 -5.86 -4.47
C LYS A 14 3.45 -4.42 -3.99
N PHE A 15 2.86 -4.18 -2.83
CA PHE A 15 2.89 -2.90 -2.14
C PHE A 15 4.11 -2.81 -1.22
N PHE A 16 4.73 -1.64 -1.18
CA PHE A 16 5.83 -1.33 -0.27
C PHE A 16 5.94 0.19 -0.11
N GLY A 17 6.55 0.65 0.99
CA GLY A 17 6.76 2.07 1.25
C GLY A 17 8.05 2.62 0.62
N ASP A 18 8.21 3.94 0.64
CA ASP A 18 9.41 4.64 0.15
C ASP A 18 10.72 4.12 0.78
N GLY A 19 10.73 3.73 2.05
CA GLY A 19 11.93 3.18 2.70
C GLY A 19 12.43 1.87 2.10
N ALA A 20 11.52 1.00 1.64
CA ALA A 20 11.90 -0.26 1.01
C ALA A 20 12.64 -0.06 -0.33
N THR A 21 12.59 1.14 -0.91
CA THR A 21 13.34 1.48 -2.13
C THR A 21 14.86 1.60 -1.93
N GLY A 22 15.32 1.61 -0.67
CA GLY A 22 16.74 1.51 -0.32
C GLY A 22 17.26 0.07 -0.26
N GLU A 23 16.37 -0.93 -0.24
CA GLU A 23 16.76 -2.33 -0.06
C GLU A 23 17.18 -2.99 -1.37
N GLY A 24 18.32 -3.69 -1.36
CA GLY A 24 18.87 -4.38 -2.54
C GLY A 24 17.89 -5.41 -3.14
N VAL A 25 17.12 -6.08 -2.30
CA VAL A 25 16.13 -7.10 -2.71
C VAL A 25 15.08 -6.54 -3.69
N LEU A 26 14.76 -5.25 -3.63
CA LEU A 26 13.83 -4.63 -4.57
C LEU A 26 14.44 -4.61 -5.98
N TYR A 27 15.70 -4.20 -6.11
CA TYR A 27 16.41 -4.11 -7.38
C TYR A 27 16.64 -5.50 -7.99
N GLU A 28 17.02 -6.48 -7.17
CA GLU A 28 17.14 -7.88 -7.59
C GLU A 28 15.80 -8.43 -8.10
N SER A 29 14.71 -8.12 -7.40
CA SER A 29 13.35 -8.53 -7.78
C SER A 29 12.89 -7.87 -9.08
N MET A 30 13.12 -6.56 -9.25
CA MET A 30 12.80 -5.84 -10.48
C MET A 30 13.58 -6.38 -11.67
N ASN A 31 14.89 -6.62 -11.50
CA ASN A 31 15.73 -7.20 -12.53
C ASN A 31 15.22 -8.58 -12.97
N PHE A 32 14.93 -9.46 -12.01
CA PHE A 32 14.42 -10.79 -12.31
C PHE A 32 13.02 -10.75 -12.96
N ALA A 33 12.12 -9.89 -12.47
CA ALA A 33 10.79 -9.72 -13.02
C ALA A 33 10.84 -9.23 -14.47
N SER A 34 11.71 -8.28 -14.78
CA SER A 34 11.94 -7.78 -16.13
C SER A 34 12.52 -8.88 -17.04
N LEU A 35 13.60 -9.53 -16.61
CA LEU A 35 14.25 -10.63 -17.35
C LEU A 35 13.28 -11.77 -17.70
N LYS A 36 12.34 -12.06 -16.81
CA LYS A 36 11.36 -13.14 -16.98
C LYS A 36 10.00 -12.67 -17.53
N MET A 37 9.85 -11.38 -17.86
CA MET A 37 8.59 -10.79 -18.32
C MET A 37 7.41 -11.14 -17.40
N LEU A 38 7.64 -11.07 -16.08
CA LEU A 38 6.63 -11.43 -15.10
C LEU A 38 5.50 -10.40 -15.07
N PRO A 39 4.24 -10.82 -14.91
CA PRO A 39 3.09 -9.93 -14.84
C PRO A 39 3.00 -9.29 -13.43
N MET A 40 3.97 -8.44 -13.07
CA MET A 40 4.13 -7.88 -11.73
C MET A 40 4.02 -6.36 -11.72
N VAL A 41 3.15 -5.84 -10.86
CA VAL A 41 3.06 -4.42 -10.52
C VAL A 41 3.80 -4.18 -9.21
N PHE A 42 4.82 -3.34 -9.24
CA PHE A 42 5.52 -2.81 -8.07
C PHE A 42 4.84 -1.50 -7.67
N ALA A 43 4.09 -1.50 -6.58
CA ALA A 43 3.32 -0.38 -6.08
C ALA A 43 4.02 0.26 -4.87
N CYS A 44 4.70 1.38 -5.09
CA CYS A 44 5.36 2.13 -4.03
C CYS A 44 4.42 3.18 -3.44
N GLU A 45 4.09 3.05 -2.16
CA GLU A 45 3.35 4.06 -1.38
C GLU A 45 4.37 5.04 -0.77
N ASN A 46 4.66 6.10 -1.52
CA ASN A 46 5.62 7.11 -1.11
C ASN A 46 4.94 8.12 -0.18
N ASN A 47 5.21 8.02 1.12
CA ASN A 47 4.71 8.97 2.11
C ASN A 47 5.75 10.02 2.52
N PHE A 48 6.90 10.05 1.84
CA PHE A 48 8.06 10.92 2.05
C PHE A 48 8.87 10.67 3.33
N TYR A 49 8.49 9.68 4.15
CA TYR A 49 9.16 9.36 5.40
C TYR A 49 9.43 7.86 5.57
N THR A 50 10.70 7.53 5.72
CA THR A 50 11.16 6.22 6.16
C THR A 50 11.27 6.22 7.67
N THR A 51 10.21 5.74 8.33
CA THR A 51 10.04 5.80 9.79
C THR A 51 10.10 7.24 10.30
N HIS A 52 11.31 7.72 10.64
CA HIS A 52 11.60 9.04 11.20
C HIS A 52 12.57 9.89 10.35
N LEU A 53 12.94 9.45 9.16
CA LEU A 53 13.84 10.19 8.27
C LEU A 53 13.08 10.62 7.02
N LYS A 54 13.28 11.87 6.59
CA LYS A 54 12.77 12.35 5.30
C LYS A 54 13.52 11.66 4.16
N LEU A 55 12.82 11.43 3.06
CA LEU A 55 13.38 10.74 1.90
C LEU A 55 14.68 11.37 1.37
N ASN A 56 14.77 12.70 1.39
CA ASN A 56 15.95 13.45 0.94
C ASN A 56 17.16 13.37 1.88
N GLU A 57 17.00 12.83 3.09
CA GLU A 57 18.11 12.60 4.03
C GLU A 57 18.78 11.25 3.79
N ILE A 58 18.09 10.32 3.14
CA ILE A 58 18.54 8.93 2.94
C ILE A 58 18.72 8.56 1.48
N ARG A 59 18.45 9.48 0.54
CA ARG A 59 18.59 9.25 -0.91
C ARG A 59 19.23 10.43 -1.61
N ALA A 60 20.10 10.12 -2.56
CA ALA A 60 20.67 11.10 -3.47
C ALA A 60 19.67 11.57 -4.55
N ASP A 61 18.75 10.69 -4.95
CA ASP A 61 17.66 11.00 -5.90
C ASP A 61 16.32 10.54 -5.32
N ASN A 62 15.37 11.48 -5.26
CA ASN A 62 14.04 11.29 -4.70
C ASN A 62 13.01 10.84 -5.74
N ARG A 63 13.38 10.75 -7.02
CA ARG A 63 12.48 10.28 -8.08
C ARG A 63 12.34 8.77 -8.02
N ILE A 64 11.48 8.28 -7.11
CA ILE A 64 11.25 6.85 -6.89
C ILE A 64 10.70 6.16 -8.14
N SER A 65 9.82 6.82 -8.89
CA SER A 65 9.31 6.34 -10.18
C SER A 65 10.40 6.06 -11.23
N GLU A 66 11.60 6.64 -11.14
CA GLU A 66 12.68 6.34 -12.09
C GLU A 66 13.44 5.03 -11.76
N LEU A 67 13.15 4.38 -10.62
CA LEU A 67 13.88 3.17 -10.20
C LEU A 67 13.65 1.96 -11.09
N GLY A 68 12.54 1.91 -11.83
CA GLY A 68 12.28 0.87 -12.82
C GLY A 68 13.13 0.99 -14.10
N LYS A 69 13.61 2.19 -14.41
CA LYS A 69 14.23 2.52 -15.69
C LYS A 69 15.50 1.71 -16.02
N PRO A 70 16.45 1.47 -15.09
CA PRO A 70 17.62 0.64 -15.38
C PRO A 70 17.28 -0.80 -15.81
N PHE A 71 16.08 -1.27 -15.45
CA PHE A 71 15.59 -2.61 -15.78
C PHE A 71 14.61 -2.62 -16.96
N GLY A 72 14.40 -1.48 -17.63
CA GLY A 72 13.45 -1.35 -18.74
C GLY A 72 11.99 -1.43 -18.32
N ILE A 73 11.68 -1.14 -17.05
CA ILE A 73 10.31 -1.24 -16.49
C ILE A 73 9.56 0.07 -16.74
N GLU A 74 8.39 -0.02 -17.39
CA GLU A 74 7.48 1.14 -17.53
C GLU A 74 7.05 1.60 -16.14
N SER A 75 7.16 2.90 -15.89
CA SER A 75 6.98 3.48 -14.57
C SER A 75 6.01 4.65 -14.60
N PHE A 76 5.18 4.78 -13.55
CA PHE A 76 4.22 5.86 -13.38
C PHE A 76 4.45 6.57 -12.04
N CYS A 77 4.19 7.87 -12.00
CA CYS A 77 4.09 8.65 -10.77
C CYS A 77 2.71 9.28 -10.71
N VAL A 78 1.98 9.03 -9.63
CA VAL A 78 0.57 9.40 -9.47
C VAL A 78 0.37 10.09 -8.13
N ASP A 79 -0.53 11.06 -8.09
CA ASP A 79 -1.08 11.57 -6.84
C ASP A 79 -1.85 10.44 -6.15
N GLY A 80 -1.28 9.88 -5.09
CA GLY A 80 -1.86 8.77 -4.34
C GLY A 80 -3.12 9.13 -3.57
N ASN A 81 -3.44 10.43 -3.45
CA ASN A 81 -4.67 10.89 -2.80
C ASN A 81 -5.81 11.17 -3.81
N ASP A 82 -5.56 11.01 -5.11
CA ASP A 82 -6.59 11.08 -6.16
C ASP A 82 -7.03 9.65 -6.54
N VAL A 83 -8.13 9.18 -5.93
CA VAL A 83 -8.60 7.79 -6.08
C VAL A 83 -8.90 7.39 -7.52
N LEU A 84 -9.36 8.35 -8.35
CA LEU A 84 -9.67 8.09 -9.75
C LEU A 84 -8.38 7.91 -10.56
N LYS A 85 -7.38 8.76 -10.36
CA LYS A 85 -6.06 8.59 -11.01
C LYS A 85 -5.35 7.32 -10.56
N VAL A 86 -5.46 6.97 -9.27
CA VAL A 86 -4.94 5.70 -8.74
C VAL A 86 -5.61 4.53 -9.45
N TYR A 87 -6.94 4.53 -9.56
CA TYR A 87 -7.70 3.48 -10.25
C TYR A 87 -7.30 3.37 -11.72
N GLU A 88 -7.28 4.48 -12.46
CA GLU A 88 -6.95 4.51 -13.88
C GLU A 88 -5.54 3.99 -14.16
N THR A 89 -4.56 4.44 -13.37
CA THR A 89 -3.16 4.03 -13.53
C THR A 89 -2.97 2.56 -13.16
N ALA A 90 -3.56 2.13 -12.04
CA ALA A 90 -3.51 0.72 -11.63
C ALA A 90 -4.17 -0.19 -12.67
N ARG A 91 -5.30 0.23 -13.26
CA ARG A 91 -5.97 -0.51 -14.35
C ARG A 91 -5.04 -0.64 -15.55
N LYS A 92 -4.40 0.45 -15.99
CA LYS A 92 -3.43 0.41 -17.11
C LYS A 92 -2.27 -0.55 -16.81
N ALA A 93 -1.67 -0.45 -15.63
CA ALA A 93 -0.57 -1.32 -15.22
C ALA A 93 -0.96 -2.81 -15.20
N VAL A 94 -2.14 -3.13 -14.65
CA VAL A 94 -2.69 -4.48 -14.64
C VAL A 94 -2.94 -5.00 -16.07
N GLU A 95 -3.43 -4.16 -16.97
CA GLU A 95 -3.62 -4.53 -18.38
C GLU A 95 -2.30 -4.86 -19.08
N ILE A 96 -1.25 -4.04 -18.89
CA ILE A 96 0.12 -4.30 -19.41
C ILE A 96 0.63 -5.65 -18.89
N CYS A 97 0.58 -5.85 -17.57
CA CYS A 97 1.03 -7.11 -16.96
C CYS A 97 0.25 -8.32 -17.50
N ARG A 98 -1.07 -8.22 -17.67
CA ARG A 98 -1.91 -9.30 -18.21
C ARG A 98 -1.65 -9.62 -19.68
N LYS A 99 -1.07 -8.69 -20.44
CA LYS A 99 -0.58 -8.93 -21.82
C LYS A 99 0.81 -9.56 -21.84
N TYR A 100 1.44 -9.78 -20.69
CA TYR A 100 2.82 -10.26 -20.55
C TYR A 100 3.85 -9.34 -21.22
N GLU A 101 3.57 -8.03 -21.20
CA GLU A 101 4.46 -6.97 -21.72
C GLU A 101 5.54 -6.57 -20.69
N GLY A 102 5.62 -7.28 -19.58
CA GLY A 102 6.61 -7.09 -18.52
C GLY A 102 6.01 -6.56 -17.22
N PRO A 103 6.86 -6.33 -16.21
CA PRO A 103 6.43 -5.69 -14.98
C PRO A 103 6.20 -4.18 -15.19
N VAL A 104 5.49 -3.57 -14.24
CA VAL A 104 5.22 -2.13 -14.19
C VAL A 104 5.56 -1.61 -12.80
N PHE A 105 6.08 -0.39 -12.71
CA PHE A 105 6.30 0.31 -11.45
C PHE A 105 5.31 1.47 -11.31
N ILE A 106 4.72 1.67 -10.13
CA ILE A 106 3.88 2.83 -9.84
C ILE A 106 4.32 3.44 -8.51
N GLU A 107 4.68 4.72 -8.54
CA GLU A 107 4.84 5.55 -7.34
C GLU A 107 3.53 6.27 -7.05
N PHE A 108 2.93 5.97 -5.89
CA PHE A 108 1.80 6.69 -5.33
C PHE A 108 2.30 7.69 -4.30
N GLN A 109 2.30 8.97 -4.66
CA GLN A 109 2.69 10.04 -3.75
C GLN A 109 1.53 10.36 -2.80
N THR A 110 1.69 10.00 -1.53
CA THR A 110 0.66 10.13 -0.49
C THR A 110 1.27 10.63 0.81
N TYR A 111 0.54 10.55 1.93
CA TYR A 111 1.04 10.99 3.22
C TYR A 111 0.47 10.19 4.38
N ARG A 112 1.35 9.76 5.28
CA ARG A 112 0.96 9.09 6.52
C ARG A 112 0.47 10.14 7.51
N LEU A 113 -0.84 10.33 7.68
CA LEU A 113 -1.35 11.36 8.60
C LEU A 113 -1.06 11.04 10.09
N ARG A 114 -0.93 9.76 10.44
CA ARG A 114 -0.70 9.29 11.83
C ARG A 114 0.78 8.98 12.10
N GLY A 115 1.07 8.48 13.31
CA GLY A 115 2.39 7.99 13.70
C GLY A 115 2.87 6.79 12.88
N HIS A 116 4.18 6.50 12.95
CA HIS A 116 4.75 5.34 12.25
C HIS A 116 4.33 4.02 12.91
N VAL A 117 4.52 3.94 14.22
CA VAL A 117 4.15 2.81 15.08
C VAL A 117 3.23 3.36 16.15
N GLY A 118 2.15 2.65 16.46
CA GLY A 118 1.11 3.15 17.34
C GLY A 118 0.39 4.33 16.67
N PRO A 119 -0.81 4.14 16.08
CA PRO A 119 -1.49 5.22 15.36
C PRO A 119 -1.78 6.45 16.23
N TYR A 120 -1.72 6.27 17.56
CA TYR A 120 -1.90 7.31 18.57
C TYR A 120 -0.61 7.94 19.07
N ASP A 121 0.57 7.48 18.68
CA ASP A 121 1.85 7.98 19.20
C ASP A 121 2.00 9.50 19.03
N ASN A 122 1.56 9.99 17.87
CA ASN A 122 1.58 11.42 17.52
C ASN A 122 0.37 12.21 18.07
N PHE A 123 -0.62 11.53 18.66
CA PHE A 123 -1.85 12.12 19.24
C PHE A 123 -1.82 12.11 20.77
N GLU A 124 -1.21 11.10 21.38
CA GLU A 124 -1.04 10.95 22.83
C GLU A 124 0.08 11.83 23.39
N GLY A 125 0.87 12.47 22.52
CA GLY A 125 1.92 13.41 22.92
C GLY A 125 3.10 12.78 23.66
N LYS A 126 3.19 11.44 23.65
CA LYS A 126 4.28 10.68 24.29
C LYS A 126 5.60 10.86 23.53
N HIS A 127 5.53 11.09 22.21
CA HIS A 127 6.68 11.38 21.36
C HIS A 127 6.43 12.64 20.51
N THR A 128 7.45 13.46 20.32
CA THR A 128 7.39 14.65 19.46
C THR A 128 7.29 14.19 18.01
N ASP A 129 6.20 14.54 17.33
CA ASP A 129 6.12 14.33 15.88
C ASP A 129 7.24 15.13 15.22
N ILE A 130 8.16 14.42 14.58
CA ILE A 130 9.32 14.99 13.89
C ILE A 130 8.94 15.83 12.67
N ARG A 131 7.69 15.72 12.21
CA ARG A 131 7.22 16.34 10.97
C ARG A 131 6.69 17.73 11.26
N PRO A 132 7.01 18.74 10.42
CA PRO A 132 6.51 20.08 10.60
C PRO A 132 4.97 20.11 10.64
N LYS A 133 4.40 20.83 11.62
CA LYS A 133 2.94 20.95 11.78
C LYS A 133 2.26 21.44 10.49
N GLN A 134 2.84 22.46 9.85
CA GLN A 134 2.33 23.03 8.60
C GLN A 134 2.29 22.01 7.45
N GLU A 135 3.29 21.12 7.39
CA GLU A 135 3.35 20.05 6.40
C GLU A 135 2.16 19.10 6.60
N ARG A 136 1.95 18.61 7.82
CA ARG A 136 0.82 17.72 8.15
C ARG A 136 -0.53 18.36 7.86
N GLU A 137 -0.71 19.62 8.24
CA GLU A 137 -1.95 20.37 7.98
C GLU A 137 -2.22 20.54 6.48
N SER A 138 -1.18 20.74 5.67
CA SER A 138 -1.32 20.82 4.21
C SER A 138 -1.78 19.48 3.60
N TRP A 139 -1.28 18.36 4.13
CA TRP A 139 -1.69 17.02 3.68
C TRP A 139 -3.06 16.60 4.19
N LEU A 140 -3.46 17.05 5.38
CA LEU A 140 -4.81 16.81 5.91
C LEU A 140 -5.89 17.46 5.02
N LYS A 141 -5.60 18.61 4.41
CA LYS A 141 -6.49 19.25 3.43
C LYS A 141 -6.65 18.43 2.14
N LYS A 142 -5.72 17.51 1.88
CA LYS A 142 -5.71 16.60 0.72
C LYS A 142 -6.15 15.18 1.11
N ASP A 143 -6.95 15.03 2.16
CA ASP A 143 -7.47 13.73 2.57
C ASP A 143 -8.29 13.11 1.42
N PRO A 144 -7.88 11.92 0.90
CA PRO A 144 -8.52 11.30 -0.26
C PRO A 144 -10.00 10.98 -0.02
N ILE A 145 -10.40 10.65 1.22
CA ILE A 145 -11.79 10.33 1.55
C ILE A 145 -12.63 11.60 1.45
N ASN A 146 -12.19 12.68 2.08
CA ASN A 146 -12.90 13.96 2.06
C ASN A 146 -12.97 14.56 0.65
N MET A 147 -11.89 14.43 -0.13
CA MET A 147 -11.86 14.92 -1.51
C MET A 147 -12.84 14.14 -2.40
N PHE A 148 -12.84 12.81 -2.29
CA PHE A 148 -13.72 11.99 -3.12
C PHE A 148 -15.19 12.10 -2.70
N GLU A 149 -15.48 12.17 -1.41
CA GLU A 149 -16.84 12.41 -0.89
C GLU A 149 -17.43 13.70 -1.47
N LYS A 150 -16.64 14.78 -1.48
CA LYS A 150 -17.06 16.06 -2.09
C LYS A 150 -17.36 15.92 -3.58
N SER A 151 -16.52 15.21 -4.33
CA SER A 151 -16.76 14.96 -5.76
C SER A 151 -18.06 14.20 -5.97
N LEU A 152 -18.30 13.12 -5.22
CA LEU A 152 -19.50 12.29 -5.35
C LEU A 152 -20.80 13.07 -5.09
N ILE A 153 -20.78 14.00 -4.14
CA ILE A 153 -21.93 14.88 -3.85
C ILE A 153 -22.10 15.93 -4.94
N GLN A 154 -20.99 16.55 -5.39
CA GLN A 154 -21.02 17.56 -6.45
C GLN A 154 -21.51 16.99 -7.79
N ASP A 155 -21.17 15.73 -8.07
CA ASP A 155 -21.58 15.02 -9.27
C ASP A 155 -22.98 14.37 -9.13
N GLU A 156 -23.68 14.63 -8.02
CA GLU A 156 -25.02 14.09 -7.71
C GLU A 156 -25.10 12.55 -7.75
N ILE A 157 -23.97 11.87 -7.55
CA ILE A 157 -23.89 10.40 -7.51
C ILE A 157 -24.36 9.87 -6.15
N PHE A 158 -24.10 10.61 -5.08
CA PHE A 158 -24.53 10.30 -3.72
C PHE A 158 -25.08 11.53 -3.01
N THR A 159 -26.08 11.31 -2.17
CA THR A 159 -26.54 12.28 -1.18
C THR A 159 -25.71 12.19 0.11
N HIS A 160 -25.77 13.23 0.94
CA HIS A 160 -25.16 13.22 2.27
C HIS A 160 -25.71 12.09 3.16
N ASP A 161 -27.01 11.79 3.06
CA ASP A 161 -27.65 10.76 3.88
C ASP A 161 -27.20 9.36 3.49
N GLU A 162 -27.03 9.08 2.19
CA GLU A 162 -26.50 7.80 1.71
C GLU A 162 -25.05 7.59 2.17
N LEU A 163 -24.20 8.61 2.06
CA LEU A 163 -22.81 8.55 2.55
C LEU A 163 -22.74 8.36 4.07
N SER A 164 -23.62 9.03 4.81
CA SER A 164 -23.75 8.85 6.26
C SER A 164 -24.18 7.42 6.62
N SER A 165 -25.10 6.84 5.84
CA SER A 165 -25.53 5.45 6.00
C SER A 165 -24.37 4.47 5.78
N ILE A 166 -23.57 4.65 4.72
CA ILE A 166 -22.38 3.83 4.44
C ILE A 166 -21.38 3.93 5.60
N LYS A 167 -21.10 5.13 6.11
CA LYS A 167 -20.19 5.33 7.26
C LYS A 167 -20.68 4.57 8.49
N LYS A 168 -21.98 4.62 8.77
CA LYS A 168 -22.60 3.92 9.91
C LYS A 168 -22.53 2.39 9.76
N GLU A 169 -22.73 1.88 8.54
CA GLU A 169 -22.61 0.45 8.24
C GLU A 169 -21.18 -0.04 8.52
N VAL A 170 -20.17 0.66 7.98
CA VAL A 170 -18.75 0.35 8.21
C VAL A 170 -18.38 0.43 9.69
N GLU A 171 -18.89 1.42 10.42
CA GLU A 171 -18.67 1.52 11.87
C GLU A 171 -19.23 0.31 12.63
N ASN A 172 -20.39 -0.19 12.22
CA ASN A 172 -20.99 -1.37 12.85
C ASN A 172 -20.19 -2.64 12.52
N GLU A 173 -19.79 -2.82 11.27
CA GLU A 173 -18.94 -3.95 10.85
C GLU A 173 -17.62 -3.99 11.65
N VAL A 174 -16.97 -2.83 11.81
CA VAL A 174 -15.73 -2.72 12.61
C VAL A 174 -15.99 -3.05 14.09
N LYS A 175 -17.11 -2.60 14.67
CA LYS A 175 -17.48 -2.92 16.06
C LYS A 175 -17.72 -4.42 16.24
N GLU A 176 -18.42 -5.05 15.30
CA GLU A 176 -18.69 -6.49 15.32
C GLU A 176 -17.41 -7.31 15.19
N ALA A 177 -16.53 -6.96 14.25
CA ALA A 177 -15.24 -7.61 14.07
C ALA A 177 -14.35 -7.48 15.32
N ASN A 178 -14.35 -6.31 15.96
CA ASN A 178 -13.61 -6.08 17.20
C ASN A 178 -14.17 -6.94 18.35
N GLN A 179 -15.49 -6.97 18.52
CA GLN A 179 -16.14 -7.81 19.53
C GLN A 179 -15.86 -9.29 19.31
N PHE A 180 -15.93 -9.75 18.06
CA PHE A 180 -15.54 -11.12 17.68
C PHE A 180 -14.08 -11.40 18.07
N ALA A 181 -13.15 -10.52 17.74
CA ALA A 181 -11.74 -10.70 18.08
C ALA A 181 -11.48 -10.75 19.61
N ILE A 182 -12.14 -9.88 20.39
CA ILE A 182 -11.99 -9.85 21.86
C ILE A 182 -12.57 -11.10 22.53
N THR A 183 -13.71 -11.57 22.05
CA THR A 183 -14.42 -12.73 22.63
C THR A 183 -13.92 -14.08 22.10
N SER A 184 -13.12 -14.07 21.03
CA SER A 184 -12.56 -15.30 20.48
C SER A 184 -11.65 -15.99 21.50
N PRO A 185 -11.69 -17.32 21.59
CA PRO A 185 -10.81 -18.06 22.47
C PRO A 185 -9.36 -17.81 22.07
N LYS A 186 -8.48 -17.73 23.08
CA LYS A 186 -7.03 -17.73 22.82
C LYS A 186 -6.63 -19.08 22.20
N PRO A 187 -5.62 -19.11 21.32
CA PRO A 187 -5.12 -20.37 20.78
C PRO A 187 -4.63 -21.29 21.90
N ASP A 188 -4.83 -22.59 21.73
CA ASP A 188 -4.35 -23.57 22.69
C ASP A 188 -2.81 -23.65 22.63
N LYS A 189 -2.16 -23.95 23.75
CA LYS A 189 -0.69 -24.09 23.79
C LYS A 189 -0.18 -25.19 22.86
N SER A 190 -0.98 -26.23 22.62
CA SER A 190 -0.67 -27.31 21.68
C SER A 190 -0.56 -26.84 20.23
N GLU A 191 -1.12 -25.67 19.89
CA GLU A 191 -1.04 -25.12 18.54
C GLU A 191 0.30 -24.44 18.24
N LEU A 192 1.18 -24.27 19.23
CA LEU A 192 2.44 -23.52 19.11
C LEU A 192 3.33 -24.02 17.96
N PHE A 193 3.37 -25.33 17.72
CA PHE A 193 4.20 -25.95 16.69
C PHE A 193 3.44 -26.28 15.40
N ASN A 194 2.15 -25.91 15.32
CA ASN A 194 1.39 -26.06 14.08
C ASN A 194 2.03 -25.19 12.98
N TYR A 195 2.02 -25.71 11.75
CA TYR A 195 2.49 -25.01 10.53
C TYR A 195 3.99 -24.66 10.47
N VAL A 196 4.81 -25.09 11.44
CA VAL A 196 6.27 -25.01 11.34
C VAL A 196 6.80 -25.93 10.25
N PHE A 197 6.31 -27.18 10.24
CA PHE A 197 6.58 -28.17 9.19
C PHE A 197 5.26 -28.74 8.66
N LYS A 198 5.27 -29.18 7.39
CA LYS A 198 4.10 -29.83 6.76
C LYS A 198 3.68 -31.10 7.50
N ASN A 199 4.66 -31.90 7.91
CA ASN A 199 4.46 -33.07 8.75
C ASN A 199 5.00 -32.73 10.13
N GLN A 200 4.20 -32.96 11.17
CA GLN A 200 4.66 -32.90 12.55
C GLN A 200 5.41 -34.20 12.83
N GLU A 201 6.71 -34.25 12.50
CA GLU A 201 7.57 -35.31 13.02
C GLU A 201 7.75 -35.09 14.52
N THR A 202 7.59 -36.17 15.28
CA THR A 202 7.21 -36.26 16.69
C THR A 202 8.25 -35.78 17.72
N ASN A 203 9.16 -34.87 17.35
CA ASN A 203 10.29 -34.44 18.19
C ASN A 203 10.42 -32.90 18.34
N LEU A 204 9.30 -32.17 18.34
CA LEU A 204 9.23 -30.78 18.83
C LEU A 204 8.46 -30.71 20.16
#